data_AF-A0A6I7YDL8-F1
#
_entry.id   AF-A0A6I7YDL8-F1
#
_cell.length_a   1.000
_cell.length_b   1.000
_cell.length_c   1.000
_cell.angle_alpha   90.00
_cell.angle_beta   90.00
_cell.angle_gamma   90.00
#
_symmetry.space_group_name_H-M   'P 1'
#
loop_
_entity.id
_entity.type
_entity.pdbx_description
1 polymer ?
#
loop_
_entity_poly.entity_id
_entity_poly.type
_entity_poly.pdbx_seq_one_letter_code
_entity_poly.pdbx_strand_id
1 'polypeptide(L)'
;MAPHGRPADRNWLPATPENWPLVVDHTRTPAETVTRGPRHYGETYDTVGGRRHIQVLEADLSDPNLRVGAVEAGDTFTDPEDETPSSTARRRHAVAGVNGDYFEIHAGGRPLGGVVSDGRLLNSPKPGLASQLGVKPDGTMCGPEVIRRRRRWIRPPEP
;
A
#
# COMPACT_ATOMS: atom_id res chain seq x y z
N MET A 1 11.20 -29.80 42.96
CA MET A 1 11.90 -28.56 42.56
C MET A 1 11.65 -28.36 41.08
N ALA A 2 10.71 -27.49 40.72
CA ALA A 2 10.45 -27.13 39.32
C ALA A 2 10.79 -25.64 39.19
N PRO A 3 11.65 -25.22 38.24
CA PRO A 3 11.85 -23.80 38.02
C PRO A 3 10.63 -23.24 37.29
N HIS A 4 9.83 -22.45 38.00
CA HIS A 4 8.88 -21.53 37.39
C HIS A 4 9.68 -20.36 36.79
N GLY A 5 10.10 -20.51 35.54
CA GLY A 5 10.62 -19.40 34.76
C GLY A 5 9.50 -18.39 34.55
N ARG A 6 9.60 -17.22 35.18
CA ARG A 6 8.77 -16.05 34.87
C ARG A 6 8.88 -15.75 33.36
N PRO A 7 7.78 -15.46 32.65
CA PRO A 7 7.90 -14.88 31.31
C PRO A 7 8.67 -13.57 31.44
N ALA A 8 9.81 -13.46 30.74
CA ALA A 8 10.63 -12.26 30.76
C ALA A 8 9.81 -11.08 30.22
N ASP A 9 9.78 -9.97 30.97
CA ASP A 9 9.22 -8.70 30.50
C ASP A 9 10.02 -8.24 29.28
N ARG A 10 9.42 -8.38 28.09
CA ARG A 10 10.01 -8.04 26.78
C ARG A 10 9.94 -6.54 26.45
N ASN A 11 9.85 -5.67 27.46
CA ASN A 11 9.62 -4.24 27.26
C ASN A 11 10.81 -3.47 26.65
N TRP A 12 11.94 -4.15 26.43
CA TRP A 12 13.14 -3.61 25.79
C TRP A 12 13.25 -3.99 24.30
N LEU A 13 12.41 -4.91 23.81
CA LEU A 13 12.39 -5.28 22.39
C LEU A 13 11.54 -4.28 21.60
N PRO A 14 11.89 -3.99 20.33
CA PRO A 14 11.02 -3.22 19.46
C PRO A 14 9.66 -3.90 19.26
N ALA A 15 8.65 -3.11 18.91
CA ALA A 15 7.34 -3.64 18.55
C ALA A 15 7.48 -4.62 17.37
N THR A 16 6.91 -5.81 17.51
CA THR A 16 6.84 -6.80 16.43
C THR A 16 5.49 -6.67 15.74
N PRO A 17 5.46 -6.40 14.42
CA PRO A 17 4.21 -6.38 13.66
C PRO A 17 3.48 -7.71 13.75
N GLU A 18 2.15 -7.66 13.61
CA GLU A 18 1.34 -8.88 13.56
C GLU A 18 1.81 -9.78 12.41
N ASN A 19 1.89 -11.09 12.66
CA ASN A 19 2.36 -12.11 11.71
C ASN A 19 3.84 -12.01 11.30
N TRP A 20 4.66 -11.18 11.95
CA TRP A 20 6.10 -11.15 11.75
C TRP A 20 6.85 -12.06 12.72
N PRO A 21 8.02 -12.61 12.33
CA PRO A 21 8.97 -13.15 13.30
C PRO A 21 9.35 -12.07 14.33
N LEU A 22 9.65 -12.47 15.57
CA LEU A 22 10.05 -11.56 16.65
C LEU A 22 11.14 -10.60 16.17
N VAL A 23 10.86 -9.29 16.27
CA VAL A 23 11.82 -8.22 16.02
C VAL A 23 12.74 -8.11 17.23
N VAL A 24 14.05 -8.13 16.98
CA VAL A 24 15.09 -8.01 18.02
C VAL A 24 15.83 -6.68 17.95
N ASP A 25 15.90 -6.06 16.77
CA ASP A 25 16.43 -4.71 16.60
C ASP A 25 15.71 -3.99 15.45
N HIS A 26 15.67 -2.66 15.52
CA HIS A 26 15.05 -1.79 14.53
C HIS A 26 15.83 -0.50 14.41
N THR A 27 16.23 -0.17 13.18
CA THR A 27 16.86 1.10 12.84
C THR A 27 16.15 1.77 11.68
N ARG A 28 16.17 3.11 11.67
CA ARG A 28 15.54 3.96 10.65
C ARG A 28 16.54 5.01 10.18
N THR A 29 16.61 5.25 8.87
CA THR A 29 17.39 6.38 8.33
C THR A 29 16.70 7.70 8.63
N PRO A 30 17.41 8.84 8.65
CA PRO A 30 16.77 10.14 8.63
C PRO A 30 15.74 10.23 7.48
N ALA A 31 14.63 10.93 7.72
CA ALA A 31 13.63 11.17 6.69
C ALA A 31 14.10 12.28 5.75
N GLU A 32 14.02 12.00 4.45
CA GLU A 32 14.41 12.91 3.38
C GLU A 32 13.16 13.42 2.65
N THR A 33 13.17 14.69 2.27
CA THR A 33 12.08 15.26 1.46
C THR A 33 12.34 14.91 0.00
N VAL A 34 11.41 14.18 -0.64
CA VAL A 34 11.54 13.81 -2.06
C VAL A 34 11.26 15.02 -2.95
N THR A 35 10.16 15.73 -2.65
CA THR A 35 9.77 17.02 -3.20
C THR A 35 8.84 17.71 -2.20
N ARG A 36 8.19 18.83 -2.55
CA ARG A 36 7.13 19.42 -1.72
C ARG A 36 5.99 18.39 -1.51
N GLY A 37 5.90 17.85 -0.30
CA GLY A 37 4.85 16.90 0.11
C GLY A 37 5.41 15.58 0.64
N PRO A 38 5.91 14.67 -0.21
CA PRO A 38 6.26 13.32 0.20
C PRO A 38 7.66 13.26 0.83
N ARG A 39 7.78 12.44 1.88
CA ARG A 39 9.05 12.11 2.53
C ARG A 39 9.38 10.64 2.35
N HIS A 40 10.66 10.33 2.26
CA HIS A 40 11.18 8.99 2.14
C HIS A 40 12.16 8.67 3.26
N TYR A 41 12.19 7.40 3.67
CA TYR A 41 13.22 6.86 4.55
C TYR A 41 13.28 5.34 4.45
N GLY A 42 14.39 4.77 4.88
CA GLY A 42 14.57 3.33 5.02
C GLY A 42 14.38 2.86 6.46
N GLU A 43 13.80 1.68 6.63
CA GLU A 43 13.81 0.95 7.89
C GLU A 43 14.54 -0.39 7.71
N THR A 44 15.29 -0.79 8.74
CA THR A 44 15.89 -2.12 8.82
C THR A 44 15.41 -2.79 10.10
N TYR A 45 14.78 -3.95 9.95
CA TYR A 45 14.34 -4.80 11.04
C TYR A 45 15.22 -6.03 11.08
N ASP A 46 15.89 -6.25 12.20
CA ASP A 46 16.51 -7.53 12.49
C ASP A 46 15.50 -8.38 13.26
N THR A 47 15.09 -9.48 12.64
CA THR A 47 14.15 -10.43 13.22
C THR A 47 14.84 -11.76 13.49
N VAL A 48 14.23 -12.60 14.33
CA VAL A 48 14.69 -13.99 14.50
C VAL A 48 14.64 -14.82 13.20
N GLY A 49 13.89 -14.34 12.19
CA GLY A 49 13.83 -14.93 10.84
C GLY A 49 14.76 -14.24 9.82
N GLY A 50 15.71 -13.43 10.30
CA GLY A 50 16.68 -12.69 9.50
C GLY A 50 16.33 -11.21 9.29
N ARG A 51 17.28 -10.49 8.70
CA ARG A 51 17.18 -9.06 8.40
C ARG A 51 16.14 -8.77 7.31
N ARG A 52 15.44 -7.65 7.44
CA ARG A 52 14.49 -7.12 6.46
C ARG A 52 14.78 -5.64 6.22
N HIS A 53 14.76 -5.24 4.96
CA HIS A 53 14.89 -3.84 4.55
C HIS A 53 13.57 -3.36 3.98
N ILE A 54 13.11 -2.21 4.44
CA ILE A 54 11.86 -1.58 4.03
C ILE A 54 12.17 -0.18 3.52
N GLN A 55 11.50 0.21 2.44
CA GLN A 55 11.49 1.59 1.95
C GLN A 55 10.12 2.17 2.22
N VAL A 56 10.06 3.30 2.92
CA VAL A 56 8.81 3.95 3.30
C VAL A 56 8.70 5.28 2.59
N LEU A 57 7.54 5.51 1.98
CA LEU A 57 7.11 6.79 1.45
C LEU A 57 5.94 7.30 2.27
N GLU A 58 6.12 8.40 2.98
CA GLU A 58 5.07 9.11 3.71
C GLU A 58 4.53 10.23 2.82
N ALA A 59 3.21 10.30 2.65
CA ALA A 59 2.55 11.35 1.89
C ALA A 59 1.28 11.83 2.62
N ASP A 60 1.11 13.14 2.75
CA ASP A 60 -0.14 13.76 3.21
C ASP A 60 -1.04 14.00 2.00
N LEU A 61 -2.08 13.19 1.86
CA LEU A 61 -3.02 13.29 0.74
C LEU A 61 -3.93 14.51 0.82
N SER A 62 -3.94 15.25 1.94
CA SER A 62 -4.64 16.52 2.04
C SER A 62 -3.84 17.69 1.46
N ASP A 63 -2.55 17.51 1.16
CA ASP A 63 -1.75 18.52 0.47
C ASP A 63 -2.23 18.68 -0.99
N PRO A 64 -2.70 19.87 -1.40
CA PRO A 64 -3.19 20.09 -2.77
C PRO A 64 -2.09 19.94 -3.85
N ASN A 65 -0.82 19.87 -3.45
CA ASN A 65 0.30 19.62 -4.36
C ASN A 65 0.51 18.12 -4.63
N LEU A 66 -0.20 17.23 -3.93
CA LEU A 66 -0.07 15.79 -4.09
C LEU A 66 -1.32 15.17 -4.70
N ARG A 67 -1.08 14.22 -5.61
CA ARG A 67 -2.11 13.37 -6.19
C ARG A 67 -1.56 11.95 -6.26
N VAL A 68 -2.39 10.99 -5.88
CA VAL A 68 -2.08 9.56 -5.98
C VAL A 68 -3.10 8.94 -6.90
N GLY A 69 -2.63 8.11 -7.83
CA GLY A 69 -3.47 7.40 -8.79
C GLY A 69 -2.85 6.06 -9.17
N ALA A 70 -3.69 5.14 -9.64
CA ALA A 70 -3.23 3.94 -10.30
C ALA A 70 -2.75 4.29 -11.71
N VAL A 71 -1.72 3.59 -12.18
CA VAL A 71 -1.17 3.77 -13.53
C VAL A 71 -1.00 2.40 -14.15
N GLU A 72 -1.49 2.27 -15.38
CA GLU A 72 -1.38 1.07 -16.20
C GLU A 72 -0.04 1.01 -16.94
N ALA A 73 0.48 -0.21 -17.12
CA ALA A 73 1.64 -0.49 -17.95
C ALA A 73 1.40 0.01 -19.38
N GLY A 74 2.35 0.78 -19.91
CA GLY A 74 2.29 1.25 -21.30
C GLY A 74 1.06 2.13 -21.65
N ASP A 75 0.33 2.65 -20.66
CA ASP A 75 -0.98 3.32 -20.85
C ASP A 75 -2.07 2.43 -21.46
N THR A 76 -1.92 1.11 -21.32
CA THR A 76 -2.86 0.13 -21.84
C THR A 76 -3.36 -0.77 -20.72
N PHE A 77 -4.62 -1.17 -20.78
CA PHE A 77 -5.19 -2.05 -19.75
C PHE A 77 -4.62 -3.48 -19.81
N THR A 78 -3.98 -3.86 -20.92
CA THR A 78 -3.42 -5.18 -21.17
C THR A 78 -2.12 -4.97 -21.93
N ASP A 79 -1.00 -5.24 -21.27
CA ASP A 79 0.35 -5.09 -21.79
C ASP A 79 1.14 -6.37 -21.51
N PRO A 80 1.32 -7.28 -22.49
CA PRO A 80 2.01 -8.54 -22.28
C PRO A 80 3.51 -8.38 -21.98
N GLU A 81 4.09 -7.22 -22.26
CA GLU A 81 5.51 -6.93 -21.98
C GLU A 81 5.74 -6.47 -20.54
N ASP A 82 4.66 -6.17 -19.81
CA ASP A 82 4.66 -5.55 -18.49
C ASP A 82 5.45 -4.22 -18.45
N GLU A 83 5.41 -3.52 -17.31
CA GLU A 83 6.23 -2.31 -17.12
C GLU A 83 6.79 -2.24 -15.70
N THR A 84 8.08 -1.93 -15.56
CA THR A 84 8.68 -1.73 -14.23
C THR A 84 8.16 -0.44 -13.58
N PRO A 85 8.01 -0.38 -12.24
CA PRO A 85 7.61 0.86 -11.56
C PRO A 85 8.50 2.06 -11.90
N SER A 86 9.80 1.82 -12.13
CA SER A 86 10.74 2.87 -12.50
C SER A 86 10.51 3.42 -13.91
N SER A 87 10.07 2.59 -14.87
CA SER A 87 9.70 3.03 -16.22
C SER A 87 8.40 3.83 -16.17
N THR A 88 7.38 3.28 -15.50
CA THR A 88 6.08 3.94 -15.34
C THR A 88 6.21 5.31 -14.68
N ALA A 89 7.00 5.41 -13.60
CA ALA A 89 7.23 6.68 -12.91
C ALA A 89 7.90 7.72 -13.82
N ARG A 90 8.92 7.33 -14.60
CA ARG A 90 9.57 8.23 -15.55
C ARG A 90 8.60 8.70 -16.64
N ARG A 91 7.84 7.77 -17.23
CA ARG A 91 6.89 8.04 -18.32
C ARG A 91 5.75 8.96 -17.89
N ARG A 92 5.23 8.79 -16.67
CA ARG A 92 4.17 9.64 -16.10
C ARG A 92 4.70 10.87 -15.35
N HIS A 93 6.02 11.11 -15.36
CA HIS A 93 6.66 12.16 -14.59
C HIS A 93 6.28 12.15 -13.09
N ALA A 94 6.09 10.95 -12.54
CA ALA A 94 5.78 10.77 -11.12
C ALA A 94 7.03 10.98 -10.28
N VAL A 95 6.85 11.59 -9.11
CA VAL A 95 7.93 11.86 -8.14
C VAL A 95 8.31 10.62 -7.32
N ALA A 96 7.42 9.63 -7.26
CA ALA A 96 7.63 8.32 -6.65
C ALA A 96 6.60 7.31 -7.20
N GLY A 97 6.89 6.02 -7.06
CA GLY A 97 5.97 4.94 -7.47
C GLY A 97 6.33 3.61 -6.82
N VAL A 98 5.32 2.77 -6.60
CA VAL A 98 5.43 1.39 -6.12
C VAL A 98 4.66 0.48 -7.08
N ASN A 99 4.97 -0.82 -7.08
CA ASN A 99 4.12 -1.77 -7.81
C ASN A 99 2.71 -1.80 -7.19
N GLY A 100 1.71 -2.03 -8.03
CA GLY A 100 0.30 -2.09 -7.64
C GLY A 100 -0.19 -3.51 -7.35
N ASP A 101 -1.37 -3.81 -7.87
CA ASP A 101 -2.08 -5.09 -7.72
C ASP A 101 -1.34 -6.28 -8.33
N TYR A 102 -1.80 -7.49 -8.01
CA TYR A 102 -1.45 -8.67 -8.78
C TYR A 102 -1.94 -8.56 -10.23
N PHE A 103 -1.18 -9.13 -11.15
CA PHE A 103 -1.45 -9.09 -12.58
C PHE A 103 -1.10 -10.43 -13.25
N GLU A 104 -1.53 -10.59 -14.51
CA GLU A 104 -1.26 -11.77 -15.33
C GLU A 104 0.20 -11.77 -15.84
N ILE A 105 1.14 -12.15 -14.96
CA ILE A 105 2.57 -12.30 -15.30
C ILE A 105 2.75 -13.35 -16.41
N HIS A 106 3.52 -13.01 -17.45
CA HIS A 106 3.78 -13.86 -18.63
C HIS A 106 2.53 -14.21 -19.47
N ALA A 107 1.47 -13.43 -19.36
CA ALA A 107 0.29 -13.55 -20.20
C ALA A 107 -0.14 -12.17 -20.72
N GLY A 108 -1.31 -11.66 -20.35
CA GLY A 108 -1.79 -10.37 -20.84
C GLY A 108 -1.30 -9.16 -20.04
N GLY A 109 -0.57 -9.33 -18.95
CA GLY A 109 -0.16 -8.24 -18.05
C GLY A 109 -1.33 -7.48 -17.39
N ARG A 110 -2.56 -8.00 -17.52
CA ARG A 110 -3.75 -7.31 -17.03
C ARG A 110 -3.85 -7.41 -15.49
N PRO A 111 -4.35 -6.37 -14.81
CA PRO A 111 -4.59 -6.40 -13.37
C PRO A 111 -5.68 -7.42 -13.00
N LEU A 112 -5.48 -8.16 -11.91
CA LEU A 112 -6.39 -9.21 -11.46
C LEU A 112 -7.56 -8.70 -10.61
N GLY A 113 -7.39 -7.57 -9.93
CA GLY A 113 -8.38 -6.94 -9.08
C GLY A 113 -9.08 -5.76 -9.74
N GLY A 114 -9.83 -5.02 -8.92
CA GLY A 114 -10.61 -3.88 -9.38
C GLY A 114 -9.72 -2.68 -9.68
N VAL A 115 -9.93 -2.06 -10.84
CA VAL A 115 -9.17 -0.87 -11.27
C VAL A 115 -10.14 0.23 -11.64
N VAL A 116 -9.94 1.39 -11.00
CA VAL A 116 -10.61 2.64 -11.35
C VAL A 116 -9.53 3.66 -11.65
N SER A 117 -9.59 4.26 -12.84
CA SER A 117 -8.66 5.29 -13.29
C SER A 117 -9.45 6.42 -13.94
N ASP A 118 -9.12 7.67 -13.59
CA ASP A 118 -9.83 8.87 -14.04
C ASP A 118 -11.37 8.80 -13.89
N GLY A 119 -11.83 8.20 -12.79
CA GLY A 119 -13.26 8.01 -12.50
C GLY A 119 -13.95 6.94 -13.33
N ARG A 120 -13.22 6.20 -14.17
CA ARG A 120 -13.74 5.10 -15.00
C ARG A 120 -13.38 3.76 -14.37
N LEU A 121 -14.38 2.88 -14.24
CA LEU A 121 -14.14 1.48 -13.88
C LEU A 121 -13.55 0.75 -15.10
N LEU A 122 -12.30 0.32 -14.99
CA LEU A 122 -11.60 -0.44 -16.03
C LEU A 122 -11.70 -1.95 -15.77
N ASN A 123 -11.68 -2.36 -14.51
CA ASN A 123 -11.92 -3.74 -14.10
C ASN A 123 -12.77 -3.80 -12.84
N SER A 124 -13.76 -4.70 -12.81
CA SER A 124 -14.60 -4.87 -11.63
C SER A 124 -13.84 -5.61 -10.53
N PRO A 125 -13.97 -5.18 -9.26
CA PRO A 125 -13.59 -5.96 -8.08
C PRO A 125 -13.97 -7.44 -8.16
N LYS A 126 -13.04 -8.33 -7.81
CA LYS A 126 -13.37 -9.74 -7.56
C LYS A 126 -14.22 -9.86 -6.28
N PRO A 127 -15.39 -10.52 -6.32
CA PRO A 127 -16.17 -10.79 -5.13
C PRO A 127 -15.33 -11.48 -4.04
N GLY A 128 -15.43 -11.01 -2.80
CA GLY A 128 -14.71 -11.58 -1.66
C GLY A 128 -13.24 -11.13 -1.51
N LEU A 129 -12.70 -10.32 -2.43
CA LEU A 129 -11.35 -9.76 -2.30
C LEU A 129 -11.38 -8.39 -1.62
N ALA A 130 -11.22 -8.38 -0.29
CA ALA A 130 -11.23 -7.18 0.53
C ALA A 130 -9.87 -6.46 0.60
N SER A 131 -9.23 -6.24 -0.55
CA SER A 131 -7.92 -5.59 -0.66
C SER A 131 -7.96 -4.53 -1.76
N GLN A 132 -8.64 -3.42 -1.50
CA GLN A 132 -8.75 -2.31 -2.43
C GLN A 132 -8.49 -0.99 -1.73
N LEU A 133 -7.66 -0.17 -2.38
CA LEU A 133 -7.41 1.20 -2.01
C LEU A 133 -7.80 2.09 -3.18
N GLY A 134 -8.75 2.98 -2.95
CA GLY A 134 -9.06 4.09 -3.85
C GLY A 134 -8.69 5.41 -3.20
N VAL A 135 -8.26 6.38 -4.00
CA VAL A 135 -8.03 7.75 -3.55
C VAL A 135 -8.91 8.66 -4.39
N LYS A 136 -9.74 9.46 -3.74
CA LYS A 136 -10.58 10.46 -4.41
C LYS A 136 -9.75 11.68 -4.83
N PRO A 137 -10.25 12.50 -5.77
CA PRO A 137 -9.55 13.73 -6.18
C PRO A 137 -9.26 14.72 -5.05
N ASP A 138 -10.00 14.65 -3.93
CA ASP A 138 -9.81 15.46 -2.73
C ASP A 138 -8.82 14.85 -1.71
N GLY A 139 -8.15 13.74 -2.07
CA GLY A 139 -7.22 13.03 -1.20
C GLY A 139 -7.88 12.01 -0.26
N THR A 140 -9.21 11.93 -0.22
CA THR A 140 -9.92 10.99 0.65
C THR A 140 -9.65 9.54 0.20
N MET A 141 -9.11 8.73 1.11
CA MET A 141 -8.94 7.30 0.89
C MET A 141 -10.26 6.52 1.06
N CYS A 142 -10.45 5.50 0.23
CA CYS A 142 -11.59 4.60 0.24
C CYS A 142 -11.11 3.15 0.17
N GLY A 143 -11.70 2.26 0.95
CA GLY A 143 -11.29 0.85 1.01
C GLY A 143 -11.96 0.10 2.17
N PRO A 144 -11.75 -1.21 2.30
CA PRO A 144 -12.44 -2.03 3.30
C PRO A 144 -12.15 -1.59 4.74
N GLU A 145 -11.02 -0.92 4.99
CA GLU A 145 -10.69 -0.34 6.30
C GLU A 145 -11.49 0.95 6.59
N VAL A 146 -11.78 1.77 5.58
CA VAL A 146 -12.57 3.01 5.71
C VAL A 146 -14.08 2.72 5.76
N ILE A 147 -14.55 1.65 5.09
CA ILE A 147 -15.98 1.28 5.02
C ILE A 147 -16.50 0.71 6.37
N ARG A 148 -15.63 0.31 7.31
CA ARG A 148 -16.08 -0.16 8.63
C ARG A 148 -16.65 0.92 9.55
N ARG A 149 -16.43 2.22 9.29
CA ARG A 149 -16.92 3.31 10.16
C ARG A 149 -18.20 4.02 9.72
N ARG A 150 -18.87 3.64 8.63
CA ARG A 150 -20.21 4.16 8.30
C ARG A 150 -21.10 3.13 7.61
N ARG A 151 -21.79 2.28 8.38
CA ARG A 151 -23.07 1.70 7.93
C ARG A 151 -24.17 2.75 8.18
N ARG A 152 -24.52 3.53 7.15
CA ARG A 152 -25.85 4.13 7.06
C ARG A 152 -26.45 3.64 5.76
N TRP A 153 -27.38 2.69 5.88
CA TRP A 153 -28.20 2.22 4.78
C TRP A 153 -29.01 3.42 4.25
N ILE A 154 -28.91 3.69 2.96
CA ILE A 154 -29.93 4.47 2.24
C ILE A 154 -30.97 3.44 1.81
N ARG A 155 -32.15 3.45 2.46
CA ARG A 155 -33.34 2.80 1.92
C ARG A 155 -33.93 3.71 0.83
N PRO A 156 -34.37 3.19 -0.32
CA PRO A 156 -35.24 3.95 -1.20
C PRO A 156 -36.58 4.23 -0.50
N PRO A 157 -37.27 5.32 -0.83
CA PRO A 157 -38.64 5.54 -0.37
C PRO A 157 -39.55 4.50 -1.01
N GLU A 158 -40.36 3.81 -0.20
CA GLU A 158 -41.45 2.97 -0.70
C GLU A 158 -42.63 3.84 -1.18
N PRO A 159 -43.44 3.32 -2.13
CA PRO A 159 -44.50 4.06 -2.81
C PRO A 159 -45.64 4.52 -1.89
#